data_AF-A0A2J8TS09-F1
#
_entry.id   AF-A0A2J8TS09-F1
#
_cell.length_a   1.000
_cell.length_b   1.000
_cell.length_c   1.000
_cell.angle_alpha   90.00
_cell.angle_beta   90.00
_cell.angle_gamma   90.00
#
_symmetry.space_group_name_H-M   'P 1'
#
loop_
_entity.id
_entity.type
_entity.pdbx_description
1 polymer ?
#
loop_
_entity_poly.entity_id
_entity_poly.type
_entity_poly.pdbx_seq_one_letter_code
_entity_poly.pdbx_strand_id
1 'polypeptide(L)'
;MAAMAVGGAGGSRVSSGRDLNCVPEIADTLGAVAKQGFDFLCMPVFHPRFKREFIQEPAKNRPGPQTRSDLLLSGRVFVFLGWGSADWNTLIVGKLSPWIRPDSKVEKIRRNSEAAMLQELNFGAYLGLPAFLLPLNQEDNTNLARVLTNHIHTGHHSSMFWMRVPLVAPEDLRDDIIENAPTTHT
;
A
#
# COMPACT_ATOMS: atom_id res chain seq x y z
N MET A 1 -36.78 -3.92 4.81
CA MET A 1 -36.24 -2.73 5.49
C MET A 1 -35.15 -2.17 4.60
N ALA A 2 -35.49 -1.16 3.80
CA ALA A 2 -34.60 -0.59 2.79
C ALA A 2 -33.47 0.19 3.46
N ALA A 3 -32.22 -0.10 3.08
CA ALA A 3 -31.09 0.72 3.44
C ALA A 3 -31.30 2.12 2.85
N MET A 4 -31.27 3.14 3.71
CA MET A 4 -31.33 4.52 3.29
C MET A 4 -30.05 4.86 2.52
N ALA A 5 -30.09 4.70 1.21
CA ALA A 5 -29.25 5.48 0.32
C ALA A 5 -29.70 6.93 0.50
N VAL A 6 -28.82 7.78 1.04
CA VAL A 6 -28.94 9.23 0.92
C VAL A 6 -28.69 9.55 -0.56
N GLY A 7 -29.71 9.30 -1.38
CA GLY A 7 -29.78 9.62 -2.80
C GLY A 7 -30.53 10.92 -2.96
N GLY A 8 -29.83 12.03 -2.79
CA GLY A 8 -30.32 13.37 -3.09
C GLY A 8 -29.42 14.03 -4.13
N ALA A 9 -30.01 14.31 -5.29
CA ALA A 9 -29.49 15.07 -6.44
C ALA A 9 -28.42 14.38 -7.31
N GLY A 10 -28.69 14.34 -8.63
CA GLY A 10 -27.79 13.87 -9.69
C GLY A 10 -26.59 14.79 -9.89
N GLY A 11 -25.68 14.84 -8.91
CA GLY A 11 -24.31 15.31 -9.05
C GLY A 11 -23.38 14.12 -9.29
N SER A 12 -22.30 14.33 -10.04
CA SER A 12 -21.26 13.32 -10.24
C SER A 12 -20.74 12.84 -8.88
N ARG A 13 -21.04 11.59 -8.50
CA ARG A 13 -20.43 10.96 -7.31
C ARG A 13 -18.94 10.79 -7.57
N VAL A 14 -18.11 11.51 -6.83
CA VAL A 14 -16.66 11.34 -6.87
C VAL A 14 -16.28 10.29 -5.84
N SER A 15 -15.65 9.20 -6.27
CA SER A 15 -15.07 8.26 -5.32
C SER A 15 -13.71 8.75 -4.84
N SER A 16 -13.55 8.87 -3.52
CA SER A 16 -12.36 9.46 -2.90
C SER A 16 -11.78 8.56 -1.82
N GLY A 17 -10.46 8.37 -1.83
CA GLY A 17 -9.75 7.61 -0.81
C GLY A 17 -8.76 8.45 -0.02
N ARG A 18 -8.44 7.99 1.20
CA ARG A 18 -7.42 8.62 2.05
C ARG A 18 -6.11 7.84 2.00
N ASP A 19 -4.99 8.51 1.73
CA ASP A 19 -3.64 7.91 1.79
C ASP A 19 -2.98 8.16 3.16
N LEU A 20 -2.64 7.09 3.89
CA LEU A 20 -1.95 7.15 5.18
C LEU A 20 -0.72 6.24 5.21
N ASN A 21 0.33 6.68 5.91
CA ASN A 21 1.52 5.87 6.21
C ASN A 21 1.61 5.48 7.70
N CYS A 22 0.75 6.02 8.55
CA CYS A 22 0.69 5.72 9.97
C CYS A 22 -0.72 5.26 10.30
N VAL A 23 -0.86 3.99 10.67
CA VAL A 23 -2.15 3.39 11.08
C VAL A 23 -1.90 2.58 12.36
N PRO A 24 -1.97 3.23 13.54
CA PRO A 24 -1.77 2.55 14.83
C PRO A 24 -2.82 1.46 15.03
N GLU A 25 -4.10 1.83 14.97
CA GLU A 25 -5.25 0.93 15.07
C GLU A 25 -6.10 0.98 13.81
N ILE A 26 -6.29 -0.17 13.15
CA ILE A 26 -6.90 -0.23 11.82
C ILE A 26 -8.39 0.11 11.85
N ALA A 27 -9.13 -0.45 12.81
CA ALA A 27 -10.57 -0.25 12.92
C ALA A 27 -10.92 1.20 13.24
N ASP A 28 -10.20 1.81 14.19
CA ASP A 28 -10.45 3.20 14.60
C ASP A 28 -10.06 4.18 13.49
N THR A 29 -8.94 3.94 12.81
CA THR A 29 -8.49 4.77 11.69
C THR A 29 -9.50 4.70 10.54
N LEU A 30 -9.97 3.50 10.20
CA LEU A 30 -10.96 3.33 9.14
C LEU A 30 -12.29 4.01 9.50
N GLY A 31 -12.76 3.87 10.74
CA GLY A 31 -13.94 4.57 11.23
C GLY A 31 -13.78 6.10 11.17
N ALA A 32 -12.59 6.63 11.48
CA ALA A 32 -12.31 8.06 11.38
C ALA A 32 -12.27 8.55 9.91
N VAL A 33 -11.63 7.79 9.01
CA VAL A 33 -11.56 8.08 7.58
C VAL A 33 -12.95 8.07 6.95
N ALA A 34 -13.77 7.10 7.32
CA ALA A 34 -15.10 6.97 6.76
C ALA A 34 -16.07 8.03 7.34
N LYS A 35 -15.87 8.50 8.59
CA LYS A 35 -16.55 9.70 9.12
C LYS A 35 -16.19 10.99 8.39
N GLN A 36 -15.00 11.07 7.79
CA GLN A 36 -14.59 12.18 6.94
C GLN A 36 -15.22 12.13 5.54
N GLY A 37 -15.95 11.06 5.21
CA GLY A 37 -16.63 10.89 3.92
C GLY A 37 -15.78 10.24 2.83
N PHE A 38 -14.65 9.61 3.18
CA PHE A 38 -13.84 8.83 2.22
C PHE A 38 -14.43 7.42 2.02
N ASP A 39 -14.36 6.92 0.80
CA ASP A 39 -14.86 5.59 0.42
C ASP A 39 -13.85 4.47 0.73
N PHE A 40 -12.54 4.76 0.68
CA PHE A 40 -11.48 3.77 0.90
C PHE A 40 -10.24 4.37 1.56
N LEU A 41 -9.37 3.49 2.08
CA LEU A 41 -8.13 3.81 2.77
C LEU A 41 -6.94 3.13 2.10
N CYS A 42 -5.96 3.91 1.64
CA CYS A 42 -4.66 3.41 1.25
C CYS A 42 -3.76 3.35 2.50
N MET A 43 -3.31 2.15 2.88
CA MET A 43 -2.47 1.96 4.05
C MET A 43 -1.43 0.85 3.86
N PRO A 44 -0.30 0.93 4.59
CA PRO A 44 0.72 -0.11 4.50
C PRO A 44 0.25 -1.40 5.19
N VAL A 45 0.36 -2.52 4.47
CA VAL A 45 -0.01 -3.87 4.97
C VAL A 45 1.00 -4.42 5.98
N PHE A 46 2.23 -3.94 5.92
CA PHE A 46 3.29 -4.16 6.90
C PHE A 46 3.74 -2.81 7.44
N HIS A 47 4.25 -2.75 8.67
CA HIS A 47 4.68 -1.47 9.22
C HIS A 47 5.83 -0.87 8.36
N PRO A 48 5.71 0.36 7.85
CA PRO A 48 6.60 0.87 6.80
C PRO A 48 8.05 1.09 7.25
N ARG A 49 8.32 1.12 8.57
CA ARG A 49 9.69 1.15 9.12
C ARG A 49 10.21 -0.23 9.54
N PHE A 50 9.40 -1.28 9.46
CA PHE A 50 9.79 -2.63 9.85
C PHE A 50 10.55 -3.31 8.71
N LYS A 51 11.85 -2.99 8.63
CA LYS A 51 12.75 -3.63 7.68
C LYS A 51 13.01 -5.09 8.08
N ARG A 52 12.87 -5.99 7.11
CA ARG A 52 13.02 -7.44 7.26
C ARG A 52 14.28 -7.92 6.56
N GLU A 53 14.88 -8.97 7.09
CA GLU A 53 16.03 -9.67 6.54
C GLU A 53 15.60 -11.09 6.18
N PHE A 54 16.00 -11.59 5.02
CA PHE A 54 15.61 -12.93 4.54
C PHE A 54 16.83 -13.85 4.32
N ILE A 55 18.04 -13.29 4.33
CA ILE A 55 19.26 -13.99 3.91
C ILE A 55 20.18 -14.19 5.11
N GLN A 56 20.47 -13.12 5.87
CA GLN A 56 21.48 -13.15 6.94
C GLN A 56 20.89 -13.45 8.33
N GLU A 57 21.55 -14.33 9.07
CA GLU A 57 21.30 -14.57 10.49
C GLU A 57 22.02 -13.52 11.37
N PRO A 58 21.51 -13.19 12.57
CA PRO A 58 20.32 -13.74 13.23
C PRO A 58 19.00 -13.06 12.82
N ALA A 59 19.07 -11.94 12.10
CA ALA A 59 17.90 -11.09 11.82
C ALA A 59 16.83 -11.78 10.97
N LYS A 60 17.21 -12.72 10.10
CA LYS A 60 16.29 -13.60 9.38
C LYS A 60 15.33 -14.36 10.30
N ASN A 61 15.80 -14.78 11.47
CA ASN A 61 15.04 -15.61 12.42
C ASN A 61 14.37 -14.76 13.50
N ARG A 62 14.02 -13.49 13.18
CA ARG A 62 13.33 -12.59 14.12
C ARG A 62 12.01 -13.24 14.58
N PRO A 63 11.80 -13.43 15.90
CA PRO A 63 10.58 -14.03 16.42
C PRO A 63 9.39 -13.06 16.32
N GLY A 64 8.18 -13.62 16.41
CA GLY A 64 6.94 -12.87 16.46
C GLY A 64 6.22 -12.72 15.10
N PRO A 65 5.00 -12.17 15.12
CA PRO A 65 4.23 -11.95 13.91
C PRO A 65 4.89 -10.89 13.04
N GLN A 66 4.97 -11.16 11.73
CA GLN A 66 5.60 -10.24 10.77
C GLN A 66 4.74 -8.99 10.50
N THR A 67 3.42 -9.11 10.67
CA THR A 67 2.45 -8.00 10.59
C THR A 67 1.20 -8.30 11.42
N ARG A 68 0.26 -7.37 11.39
CA ARG A 68 -1.06 -7.46 12.02
C ARG A 68 -1.91 -8.58 11.40
N SER A 69 -2.84 -9.12 12.18
CA SER A 69 -3.76 -10.18 11.71
C SER A 69 -4.86 -9.60 10.81
N ASP A 70 -5.26 -10.41 9.84
CA ASP A 70 -6.44 -10.29 9.00
C ASP A 70 -7.76 -10.23 9.80
N LEU A 71 -7.83 -10.87 10.96
CA LEU A 71 -9.03 -10.91 11.81
C LEU A 71 -9.44 -9.54 12.38
N LEU A 72 -8.56 -8.54 12.30
CA LEU A 72 -8.83 -7.20 12.83
C LEU A 72 -9.99 -6.49 12.10
N LEU A 73 -10.22 -6.82 10.83
CA LEU A 73 -11.35 -6.28 10.06
C LEU A 73 -12.44 -7.34 9.84
N SER A 74 -12.08 -8.60 9.57
CA SER A 74 -13.03 -9.69 9.25
C SER A 74 -13.86 -10.23 10.44
N GLY A 75 -13.82 -9.60 11.61
CA GLY A 75 -14.51 -10.12 12.81
C GLY A 75 -15.16 -9.06 13.71
N ARG A 76 -15.07 -7.77 13.36
CA ARG A 76 -15.71 -6.72 14.18
C ARG A 76 -17.12 -6.46 13.67
N VAL A 77 -18.05 -7.09 14.38
CA VAL A 77 -19.45 -6.70 14.57
C VAL A 77 -19.56 -5.18 14.79
N PHE A 78 -19.60 -4.41 13.71
CA PHE A 78 -20.20 -3.06 13.70
C PHE A 78 -21.73 -3.12 13.54
N VAL A 79 -22.32 -4.31 13.75
CA VAL A 79 -23.78 -4.51 13.81
C VAL A 79 -24.41 -3.65 14.91
N PHE A 80 -23.67 -3.28 15.97
CA PHE A 80 -24.20 -2.48 17.07
C PHE A 80 -24.30 -0.98 16.82
N LEU A 81 -23.72 -0.43 15.73
CA LEU A 81 -23.76 1.01 15.43
C LEU A 81 -24.20 1.34 13.99
N GLY A 82 -24.71 0.36 13.23
CA GLY A 82 -25.22 0.59 11.87
C GLY A 82 -24.14 0.83 10.81
N TRP A 83 -22.86 0.61 11.13
CA TRP A 83 -21.78 0.60 10.14
C TRP A 83 -21.62 -0.82 9.61
N GLY A 84 -21.59 -1.00 8.28
CA GLY A 84 -21.32 -2.32 7.68
C GLY A 84 -19.98 -2.91 8.13
N SER A 85 -19.83 -4.23 7.99
CA SER A 85 -18.53 -4.91 8.13
C SER A 85 -17.50 -4.17 7.28
N ALA A 86 -16.38 -3.79 7.88
CA ALA A 86 -15.25 -3.25 7.14
C ALA A 86 -14.53 -4.42 6.48
N ASP A 87 -14.70 -4.57 5.16
CA ASP A 87 -14.08 -5.69 4.45
C ASP A 87 -12.77 -5.26 3.81
N TRP A 88 -11.74 -6.10 3.97
CA TRP A 88 -10.45 -5.97 3.27
C TRP A 88 -10.63 -5.84 1.75
N ASN A 89 -11.65 -6.51 1.22
CA ASN A 89 -11.94 -6.59 -0.21
C ASN A 89 -12.52 -5.31 -0.83
N THR A 90 -13.00 -4.36 -0.02
CA THR A 90 -13.71 -3.18 -0.53
C THR A 90 -13.10 -1.86 -0.08
N LEU A 91 -12.67 -1.77 1.19
CA LEU A 91 -12.28 -0.49 1.79
C LEU A 91 -10.77 -0.26 1.85
N ILE A 92 -9.95 -1.29 1.64
CA ILE A 92 -8.51 -1.22 1.89
C ILE A 92 -7.73 -1.34 0.59
N VAL A 93 -6.85 -0.37 0.34
CA VAL A 93 -5.85 -0.43 -0.73
C VAL A 93 -4.48 -0.64 -0.09
N GLY A 94 -3.79 -1.72 -0.46
CA GLY A 94 -2.47 -2.04 0.06
C GLY A 94 -1.40 -1.09 -0.45
N LYS A 95 -0.32 -0.89 0.31
CA LYS A 95 0.84 -0.10 -0.11
C LYS A 95 2.12 -0.88 0.10
N LEU A 96 3.02 -0.79 -0.88
CA LEU A 96 4.37 -1.32 -0.77
C LEU A 96 5.16 -0.54 0.29
N SER A 97 5.91 -1.25 1.14
CA SER A 97 6.80 -0.61 2.12
C SER A 97 7.89 0.22 1.42
N PRO A 98 8.17 1.45 1.90
CA PRO A 98 9.06 2.40 1.20
C PRO A 98 10.54 1.98 1.18
N TRP A 99 10.96 1.05 2.04
CA TRP A 99 12.34 0.54 2.05
C TRP A 99 12.60 -0.56 1.01
N ILE A 100 11.56 -1.08 0.36
CA ILE A 100 11.65 -2.10 -0.66
C ILE A 100 12.17 -1.46 -1.94
N ARG A 101 13.40 -1.81 -2.33
CA ARG A 101 14.09 -1.29 -3.51
C ARG A 101 14.66 -2.44 -4.34
N PRO A 102 13.84 -3.09 -5.19
CA PRO A 102 14.26 -4.22 -6.02
C PRO A 102 15.37 -3.82 -7.01
N ASP A 103 15.38 -2.58 -7.47
CA ASP A 103 16.36 -2.05 -8.43
C ASP A 103 17.58 -1.41 -7.75
N SER A 104 17.84 -1.74 -6.48
CA SER A 104 19.03 -1.27 -5.78
C SER A 104 20.31 -1.84 -6.41
N LYS A 105 21.34 -1.00 -6.55
CA LYS A 105 22.68 -1.41 -7.02
C LYS A 105 23.37 -2.36 -6.03
N VAL A 106 22.96 -2.37 -4.76
CA VAL A 106 23.48 -3.27 -3.73
C VAL A 106 22.73 -4.60 -3.77
N GLU A 107 23.44 -5.68 -4.11
CA GLU A 107 22.84 -7.00 -4.30
C GLU A 107 22.07 -7.51 -3.08
N LYS A 108 22.59 -7.31 -1.87
CA LYS A 108 21.92 -7.71 -0.62
C LYS A 108 20.56 -7.00 -0.45
N ILE A 109 20.51 -5.71 -0.76
CA ILE A 109 19.27 -4.93 -0.69
C ILE A 109 18.30 -5.39 -1.76
N ARG A 110 18.78 -5.62 -2.99
CA ARG A 110 17.98 -6.13 -4.09
C ARG A 110 17.32 -7.46 -3.73
N ARG A 111 18.09 -8.49 -3.34
CA ARG A 111 17.55 -9.81 -3.00
C ARG A 111 16.56 -9.76 -1.82
N ASN A 112 16.87 -9.00 -0.77
CA ASN A 112 15.95 -8.81 0.36
C ASN A 112 14.67 -8.06 -0.05
N SER A 113 14.78 -7.09 -0.96
CA SER A 113 13.64 -6.32 -1.47
C SER A 113 12.75 -7.18 -2.37
N GLU A 114 13.32 -8.05 -3.20
CA GLU A 114 12.54 -9.01 -4.01
C GLU A 114 11.72 -9.95 -3.11
N ALA A 115 12.34 -10.51 -2.08
CA ALA A 115 11.66 -11.36 -1.11
C ALA A 115 10.57 -10.59 -0.32
N ALA A 116 10.86 -9.37 0.12
CA ALA A 116 9.91 -8.51 0.80
C ALA A 116 8.73 -8.13 -0.10
N MET A 117 9.00 -7.77 -1.36
CA MET A 117 7.98 -7.40 -2.33
C MET A 117 7.02 -8.56 -2.59
N LEU A 118 7.55 -9.76 -2.85
CA LEU A 118 6.72 -10.96 -3.02
C LEU A 118 5.91 -11.27 -1.75
N GLN A 119 6.51 -11.13 -0.56
CA GLN A 119 5.79 -11.33 0.69
C GLN A 119 4.60 -10.36 0.84
N GLU A 120 4.80 -9.07 0.55
CA GLU A 120 3.73 -8.08 0.66
C GLU A 120 2.63 -8.26 -0.39
N LEU A 121 3.00 -8.59 -1.63
CA LEU A 121 2.06 -8.87 -2.71
C LEU A 121 1.23 -10.13 -2.43
N ASN A 122 1.88 -11.20 -1.99
CA ASN A 122 1.19 -12.44 -1.59
C ASN A 122 0.26 -12.22 -0.41
N PHE A 123 0.66 -11.37 0.56
CA PHE A 123 -0.21 -11.03 1.68
C PHE A 123 -1.40 -10.16 1.26
N GLY A 124 -1.21 -9.23 0.32
CA GLY A 124 -2.31 -8.48 -0.28
C GLY A 124 -3.30 -9.37 -1.03
N ALA A 125 -2.80 -10.36 -1.77
CA ALA A 125 -3.64 -11.38 -2.41
C ALA A 125 -4.37 -12.27 -1.39
N TYR A 126 -3.71 -12.66 -0.30
CA TYR A 126 -4.32 -13.42 0.79
C TYR A 126 -5.48 -12.66 1.46
N LEU A 127 -5.31 -11.35 1.68
CA LEU A 127 -6.36 -10.48 2.23
C LEU A 127 -7.48 -10.16 1.24
N GLY A 128 -7.33 -10.52 -0.05
CA GLY A 128 -8.31 -10.22 -1.09
C GLY A 128 -8.40 -8.74 -1.45
N LEU A 129 -7.31 -7.97 -1.30
CA LEU A 129 -7.34 -6.52 -1.52
C LEU A 129 -7.75 -6.17 -2.97
N PRO A 130 -8.64 -5.16 -3.16
CA PRO A 130 -9.07 -4.73 -4.49
C PRO A 130 -7.93 -4.09 -5.28
N ALA A 131 -7.00 -3.39 -4.60
CA ALA A 131 -5.86 -2.77 -5.24
C ALA A 131 -4.62 -2.73 -4.34
N PHE A 132 -3.45 -2.65 -4.97
CA PHE A 132 -2.15 -2.50 -4.31
C PHE A 132 -1.31 -1.41 -5.00
N LEU A 133 -0.78 -0.47 -4.21
CA LEU A 133 0.01 0.67 -4.67
C LEU A 133 1.51 0.35 -4.71
N LEU A 134 2.13 0.57 -5.88
CA LEU A 134 3.56 0.44 -6.11
C LEU A 134 4.15 1.77 -6.62
N PRO A 135 5.27 2.26 -6.04
CA PRO A 135 5.88 3.51 -6.49
C PRO A 135 6.70 3.32 -7.77
N LEU A 136 6.63 4.30 -8.68
CA LEU A 136 7.59 4.54 -9.75
C LEU A 136 8.23 5.91 -9.50
N ASN A 137 9.39 5.91 -8.84
CA ASN A 137 10.07 7.13 -8.40
C ASN A 137 11.51 7.27 -8.95
N GLN A 138 11.93 6.33 -9.79
CA GLN A 138 13.21 6.31 -10.47
C GLN A 138 13.00 5.85 -11.91
N GLU A 139 13.98 6.03 -12.79
CA GLU A 139 13.91 5.60 -14.19
C GLU A 139 13.93 4.07 -14.31
N ASP A 140 14.93 3.42 -13.71
CA ASP A 140 15.12 1.97 -13.76
C ASP A 140 14.22 1.24 -12.75
N ASN A 141 13.13 0.62 -13.21
CA ASN A 141 12.26 -0.24 -12.39
C ASN A 141 12.16 -1.64 -13.01
N THR A 142 13.22 -2.08 -13.68
CA THR A 142 13.21 -3.33 -14.46
C THR A 142 12.96 -4.54 -13.58
N ASN A 143 13.61 -4.59 -12.42
CA ASN A 143 13.48 -5.69 -11.47
C ASN A 143 12.15 -5.64 -10.72
N LEU A 144 11.66 -4.44 -10.35
CA LEU A 144 10.31 -4.25 -9.82
C LEU A 144 9.28 -4.82 -10.82
N ALA A 145 9.36 -4.46 -12.10
CA ALA A 145 8.48 -4.95 -13.15
C ALA A 145 8.58 -6.47 -13.31
N ARG A 146 9.79 -7.04 -13.28
CA ARG A 146 10.02 -8.50 -13.34
C ARG A 146 9.34 -9.23 -12.17
N VAL A 147 9.55 -8.78 -10.93
CA VAL A 147 8.95 -9.41 -9.74
C VAL A 147 7.43 -9.29 -9.76
N LEU A 148 6.90 -8.13 -10.13
CA LEU A 148 5.46 -7.91 -10.27
C LEU A 148 4.86 -8.82 -11.34
N THR A 149 5.51 -8.90 -12.52
CA THR A 149 5.06 -9.76 -13.62
C THR A 149 5.07 -11.23 -13.19
N ASN A 150 6.12 -11.68 -12.50
CA ASN A 150 6.17 -13.04 -11.96
C ASN A 150 5.02 -13.29 -10.98
N HIS A 151 4.73 -12.36 -10.08
CA HIS A 151 3.62 -12.47 -9.15
C HIS A 151 2.28 -12.59 -9.90
N ILE A 152 2.02 -11.73 -10.90
CA ILE A 152 0.80 -11.76 -11.72
C ILE A 152 0.58 -13.14 -12.37
N HIS A 153 1.66 -13.79 -12.83
CA HIS A 153 1.57 -15.11 -13.47
C HIS A 153 1.51 -16.29 -12.48
N THR A 154 1.77 -16.06 -11.19
CA THR A 154 1.88 -17.14 -10.18
C THR A 154 0.52 -17.49 -9.53
N GLY A 155 -0.57 -16.77 -9.84
CA GLY A 155 -1.89 -17.10 -9.29
C GLY A 155 -3.08 -16.40 -9.96
N HIS A 156 -4.29 -16.72 -9.49
CA HIS A 156 -5.53 -16.06 -9.91
C HIS A 156 -5.76 -14.83 -9.03
N HIS A 157 -5.23 -13.69 -9.44
CA HIS A 157 -5.37 -12.43 -8.73
C HIS A 157 -6.37 -11.54 -9.47
N SER A 158 -7.49 -11.22 -8.83
CA SER A 158 -8.43 -10.19 -9.32
C SER A 158 -8.06 -8.78 -8.85
N SER A 159 -6.91 -8.62 -8.19
CA SER A 159 -6.45 -7.36 -7.61
C SER A 159 -5.83 -6.47 -8.69
N MET A 160 -6.05 -5.16 -8.54
CA MET A 160 -5.44 -4.14 -9.40
C MET A 160 -4.09 -3.68 -8.84
N PHE A 161 -3.13 -3.42 -9.72
CA PHE A 161 -1.86 -2.81 -9.33
C PHE A 161 -1.83 -1.35 -9.76
N TRP A 162 -1.80 -0.44 -8.79
CA TRP A 162 -1.78 1.00 -9.03
C TRP A 162 -0.34 1.51 -8.99
N MET A 163 0.18 1.89 -10.15
CA MET A 163 1.51 2.48 -10.27
C MET A 163 1.44 3.96 -9.89
N ARG A 164 2.04 4.32 -8.75
CA ARG A 164 2.13 5.71 -8.27
C ARG A 164 3.31 6.40 -8.94
N VAL A 165 3.00 7.19 -9.98
CA VAL A 165 3.96 8.00 -10.74
C VAL A 165 3.61 9.48 -10.58
N PRO A 166 4.58 10.37 -10.28
CA PRO A 166 4.32 11.81 -10.22
C PRO A 166 4.28 12.42 -11.63
N LEU A 167 3.61 13.57 -11.78
CA LEU A 167 3.60 14.33 -13.05
C LEU A 167 4.97 14.94 -13.36
N VAL A 168 5.69 15.38 -12.32
CA VAL A 168 7.03 15.96 -12.39
C VAL A 168 7.92 15.16 -11.45
N ALA A 169 9.12 14.80 -11.89
CA ALA A 169 10.03 14.03 -11.06
C ALA A 169 10.43 14.85 -9.82
N PRO A 170 10.63 14.23 -8.64
CA PRO A 170 11.03 14.95 -7.44
C PRO A 170 12.36 15.71 -7.58
N GLU A 171 13.25 15.22 -8.44
CA GLU A 171 14.54 15.87 -8.72
C GLU A 171 14.37 17.19 -9.48
N ASP A 172 13.38 17.28 -10.37
CA ASP A 172 13.10 18.49 -11.15
C ASP A 172 12.27 19.51 -10.35
N LEU A 173 11.60 19.06 -9.28
CA LEU A 173 10.80 19.90 -8.37
C LEU A 173 11.60 20.40 -7.17
N ARG A 174 12.89 20.05 -7.03
CA ARG A 174 13.68 20.45 -5.86
C ARG A 174 13.88 21.96 -5.81
N ASP A 175 13.88 22.51 -4.60
CA ASP A 175 14.18 23.93 -4.40
C ASP A 175 15.63 24.24 -4.83
N ASP A 176 15.83 25.37 -5.52
CA ASP A 176 17.14 25.80 -6.02
C ASP A 176 18.00 26.45 -4.92
N ILE A 177 18.29 25.66 -3.89
CA ILE A 177 19.04 26.08 -2.69
C ILE A 177 20.44 25.46 -2.62
N ILE A 178 20.81 24.63 -3.60
CA ILE A 178 22.09 23.90 -3.63
C ILE A 178 23.04 24.63 -4.59
N GLU A 179 23.94 25.45 -4.02
CA GLU A 179 24.89 26.30 -4.77
C GLU A 179 25.68 25.54 -5.85
N ASN A 180 26.19 24.35 -5.50
CA ASN A 180 27.05 23.56 -6.41
C ASN A 180 26.26 22.65 -7.38
N ALA A 181 24.93 22.69 -7.35
CA ALA A 181 24.07 21.89 -8.21
C ALA A 181 22.80 22.68 -8.55
N PRO A 182 22.89 23.68 -9.44
CA PRO A 182 21.72 24.45 -9.86
C PRO A 182 20.70 23.53 -10.54
N THR A 183 19.41 23.84 -10.39
CA THR A 183 18.33 23.15 -11.10
C THR A 183 18.31 23.55 -12.57
N THR A 184 18.44 22.57 -13.47
CA THR A 184 18.31 22.81 -14.91
C THR A 184 16.83 22.81 -15.27
N HIS A 185 16.19 23.98 -15.28
CA HIS A 185 14.84 24.11 -15.84
C HIS A 185 14.91 23.99 -17.36
N THR A 186 14.58 22.82 -17.91
CA THR A 186 14.32 22.63 -19.35
C THR A 186 12.84 22.72 -19.66
#